data_AF-A0AAD9SCY4-F1
#
_entry.id   AF-A0AAD9SCY4-F1
#
_cell.length_a   1.000
_cell.length_b   1.000
_cell.length_c   1.000
_cell.angle_alpha   90.00
_cell.angle_beta   90.00
_cell.angle_gamma   90.00
#
_symmetry.space_group_name_H-M   'P 1'
#
loop_
_entity.id
_entity.type
_entity.pdbx_description
1 polymer ?
#
loop_
_entity_poly.entity_id
_entity_poly.type
_entity_poly.pdbx_seq_one_letter_code
_entity_poly.pdbx_strand_id
1 'polypeptide(L)'
;MESDENTNSYTTDEDAEYSVLLDRREQLTDLLAESPYDLIRYLQRAVVYSNLGYPDLAAGDAYRALLLTDEVRNEGFEYHDQAVHALQPYLSSPSALPEVLNHGALRQGSGGMVNGHGPRGPEFYQEIAAVASVRCYQIISLSLLLCGCLSSAQTYCERGLAASPNNQELLNTKTHIFTVARRRLQTQDVDVGRLPEWGHVRREVYPWNTHEPDRFSVKSLSFLNQELASMAPKCEVRVSELPVLLDSASNTDDYEIIPTCNQLGVFAKEDIAPRETVLNEYSLLTANNRLKDQLCDACGTELPPLSAEGGPVSCDECYDTVFCDQFCHDKAQELYHPAVCEKDVDAIAKDPDAAESSASLHLLLLARLLAMSAHQEVHPLQLKNIKYIWGDFIPPHTNAISISPNAGPPPDWTLPFSFKYNVETPLHVLEKMDIDIYQTLPQYDLWVLNTCFAKFRGTASARQSTRDGRPDVAAVHPFWCLANHDCNPNVTWEWGGRMKLWARERKVVGNQPGGIKAGEEILNHYCDIDLPVQKRREWAEGSLGGWCMCKRCRDEIAQGGTATNGVDGAAPHRANEVNGVDGVDGVDGSTPEPVDRAVHHKREDVIMAGIDGSSRG
;
A
#
# COMPACT_ATOMS: atom_id res chain seq x y z
N MET A 1 -13.69 -12.97 -43.33
CA MET A 1 -14.97 -12.30 -43.05
C MET A 1 -14.57 -11.04 -42.31
N GLU A 2 -14.21 -10.03 -43.09
CA GLU A 2 -15.08 -8.91 -43.48
C GLU A 2 -15.34 -7.98 -42.29
N SER A 3 -14.87 -6.76 -42.51
CA SER A 3 -14.93 -5.57 -41.68
C SER A 3 -16.34 -5.21 -41.27
N ASP A 4 -16.56 -5.00 -39.98
CA ASP A 4 -17.58 -4.08 -39.49
C ASP A 4 -16.88 -2.82 -38.97
N GLU A 5 -16.69 -1.88 -39.91
CA GLU A 5 -16.60 -0.46 -39.61
C GLU A 5 -17.93 -0.01 -39.02
N ASN A 6 -18.03 0.04 -37.70
CA ASN A 6 -19.03 0.84 -37.02
C ASN A 6 -18.58 1.18 -35.59
N THR A 7 -17.43 1.84 -35.48
CA THR A 7 -17.06 2.58 -34.28
C THR A 7 -17.94 3.81 -34.18
N ASN A 8 -19.01 3.68 -33.40
CA ASN A 8 -19.84 4.78 -32.93
C ASN A 8 -18.95 5.83 -32.23
N SER A 9 -18.63 6.90 -32.94
CA SER A 9 -18.04 8.13 -32.41
C SER A 9 -19.12 8.89 -31.63
N TYR A 10 -19.26 8.55 -30.35
CA TYR A 10 -19.89 9.39 -29.34
C TYR A 10 -18.86 9.59 -28.23
N THR A 11 -17.85 10.43 -28.47
CA THR A 11 -17.12 11.04 -27.36
C THR A 11 -18.12 11.94 -26.65
N THR A 12 -18.49 11.59 -25.43
CA THR A 12 -19.41 12.40 -24.62
C THR A 12 -18.71 13.71 -24.23
N ASP A 13 -19.48 14.76 -23.92
CA ASP A 13 -18.88 16.03 -23.43
C ASP A 13 -18.01 15.82 -22.18
N GLU A 14 -18.30 14.77 -21.38
CA GLU A 14 -17.52 14.34 -20.21
C GLU A 14 -16.13 13.81 -20.59
N ASP A 15 -16.01 13.06 -21.70
CA ASP A 15 -14.71 12.56 -22.19
C ASP A 15 -13.81 13.72 -22.65
N ALA A 16 -14.41 14.75 -23.26
CA ALA A 16 -13.70 15.95 -23.71
C ALA A 16 -13.18 16.78 -22.53
N GLU A 17 -14.00 16.99 -21.48
CA GLU A 17 -13.58 17.67 -20.26
C GLU A 17 -12.46 16.89 -19.54
N TYR A 18 -12.57 15.57 -19.46
CA TYR A 18 -11.55 14.71 -18.85
C TYR A 18 -10.20 14.82 -19.57
N SER A 19 -10.19 14.81 -20.92
CA SER A 19 -8.97 15.00 -21.71
C SER A 19 -8.31 16.35 -21.43
N VAL A 20 -9.09 17.44 -21.36
CA VAL A 20 -8.56 18.78 -21.06
C VAL A 20 -7.92 18.83 -19.67
N LEU A 21 -8.49 18.14 -18.68
CA LEU A 21 -7.93 18.05 -17.34
C LEU A 21 -6.61 17.26 -17.32
N LEU A 22 -6.50 16.18 -18.10
CA LEU A 22 -5.24 15.43 -18.24
C LEU A 22 -4.13 16.28 -18.88
N ASP A 23 -4.44 16.98 -19.97
CA ASP A 23 -3.49 17.89 -20.63
C ASP A 23 -3.04 19.00 -19.66
N ARG A 24 -3.98 19.55 -18.90
CA ARG A 24 -3.67 20.59 -17.91
C ARG A 24 -2.79 20.05 -16.78
N ARG A 25 -3.02 18.82 -16.34
CA ARG A 25 -2.20 18.13 -15.33
C ARG A 25 -0.77 17.91 -15.83
N GLU A 26 -0.61 17.50 -17.09
CA GLU A 26 0.72 17.31 -17.71
C GLU A 26 1.48 18.65 -17.77
N GLN A 27 0.86 19.70 -18.31
CA GLN A 27 1.45 21.05 -18.34
C GLN A 27 1.92 21.53 -16.97
N LEU A 28 1.13 21.31 -15.92
CA LEU A 28 1.51 21.70 -14.56
C LEU A 28 2.64 20.84 -14.00
N THR A 29 2.73 19.58 -14.40
CA THR A 29 3.85 18.70 -14.02
C THR A 29 5.14 19.15 -14.69
N ASP A 30 5.11 19.53 -15.96
CA ASP A 30 6.27 20.08 -16.68
C ASP A 30 6.73 21.41 -16.06
N LEU A 31 5.78 22.30 -15.73
CA LEU A 31 6.09 23.56 -15.06
C LEU A 31 6.69 23.35 -13.66
N LEU A 32 6.27 22.31 -12.93
CA LEU A 32 6.88 21.95 -11.65
C LEU A 32 8.27 21.34 -11.82
N ALA A 33 8.54 20.64 -12.92
CA ALA A 33 9.91 20.20 -13.23
C ALA A 33 10.85 21.39 -13.49
N GLU A 34 10.34 22.47 -14.09
CA GLU A 34 11.09 23.72 -14.32
C GLU A 34 11.18 24.62 -13.08
N SER A 35 10.15 24.63 -12.22
CA SER A 35 10.09 25.43 -10.99
C SER A 35 9.57 24.59 -9.81
N PRO A 36 10.43 23.73 -9.22
CA PRO A 36 10.00 22.74 -8.23
C PRO A 36 9.44 23.33 -6.94
N TYR A 37 9.82 24.55 -6.58
CA TYR A 37 9.42 25.20 -5.33
C TYR A 37 8.23 26.16 -5.50
N ASP A 38 7.53 26.11 -6.65
CA ASP A 38 6.36 26.96 -6.91
C ASP A 38 5.09 26.41 -6.25
N LEU A 39 4.78 26.91 -5.05
CA LEU A 39 3.59 26.53 -4.29
C LEU A 39 2.26 26.81 -5.04
N ILE A 40 2.23 27.79 -5.95
CA ILE A 40 1.04 28.12 -6.73
C ILE A 40 0.78 27.04 -7.77
N ARG A 41 1.83 26.46 -8.37
CA ARG A 41 1.70 25.35 -9.32
C ARG A 41 1.23 24.08 -8.65
N TYR A 42 1.74 23.76 -7.46
CA TYR A 42 1.20 22.66 -6.67
C TYR A 42 -0.28 22.84 -6.35
N LEU A 43 -0.71 24.04 -5.91
CA LEU A 43 -2.12 24.31 -5.68
C LEU A 43 -2.98 24.18 -6.95
N GLN A 44 -2.48 24.65 -8.10
CA GLN A 44 -3.16 24.48 -9.38
C GLN A 44 -3.32 23.00 -9.73
N ARG A 45 -2.26 22.21 -9.56
CA ARG A 45 -2.26 20.78 -9.87
C ARG A 45 -3.14 19.98 -8.89
N ALA A 46 -3.17 20.37 -7.61
CA ALA A 46 -4.09 19.82 -6.61
C ALA A 46 -5.57 20.04 -6.99
N VAL A 47 -5.92 21.22 -7.50
CA VAL A 47 -7.28 21.48 -8.01
C VAL A 47 -7.59 20.60 -9.22
N VAL A 48 -6.64 20.45 -10.15
CA VAL A 48 -6.83 19.55 -11.31
C VAL A 48 -6.99 18.10 -10.87
N TYR A 49 -6.20 17.61 -9.90
CA TYR A 49 -6.38 16.27 -9.33
C TYR A 49 -7.75 16.10 -8.66
N SER A 50 -8.23 17.12 -7.95
CA SER A 50 -9.59 17.11 -7.37
C SER A 50 -10.65 16.95 -8.44
N ASN A 51 -10.52 17.70 -9.55
CA ASN A 51 -11.45 17.65 -10.67
C ASN A 51 -11.36 16.34 -11.49
N LEU A 52 -10.19 15.68 -11.50
CA LEU A 52 -10.00 14.36 -12.06
C LEU A 52 -10.49 13.21 -11.14
N GLY A 53 -10.96 13.53 -9.93
CA GLY A 53 -11.42 12.54 -8.95
C GLY A 53 -10.28 11.79 -8.25
N TYR A 54 -9.12 12.44 -8.03
CA TYR A 54 -8.00 11.92 -7.24
C TYR A 54 -7.76 12.79 -5.99
N PRO A 55 -8.64 12.70 -4.97
CA PRO A 55 -8.50 13.51 -3.76
C PRO A 55 -7.21 13.19 -2.99
N ASP A 56 -6.72 11.95 -3.05
CA ASP A 56 -5.44 11.56 -2.47
C ASP A 56 -4.26 12.36 -3.05
N LEU A 57 -4.19 12.45 -4.39
CA LEU A 57 -3.18 13.23 -5.08
C LEU A 57 -3.33 14.74 -4.83
N ALA A 58 -4.57 15.23 -4.76
CA ALA A 58 -4.85 16.61 -4.39
C ALA A 58 -4.37 16.94 -2.96
N ALA A 59 -4.58 16.04 -2.00
CA ALA A 59 -4.08 16.20 -0.64
C ALA A 59 -2.55 16.23 -0.59
N GLY A 60 -1.88 15.36 -1.36
CA GLY A 60 -0.41 15.34 -1.45
C GLY A 60 0.18 16.64 -1.99
N ASP A 61 -0.34 17.16 -3.10
CA ASP A 61 0.14 18.42 -3.69
C ASP A 61 -0.17 19.62 -2.80
N ALA A 62 -1.37 19.68 -2.21
CA ALA A 62 -1.71 20.75 -1.28
C ALA A 62 -0.85 20.70 -0.01
N TYR A 63 -0.40 19.52 0.41
CA TYR A 63 0.53 19.39 1.54
C TYR A 63 1.93 19.89 1.19
N ARG A 64 2.50 19.52 0.02
CA ARG A 64 3.77 20.10 -0.45
C ARG A 64 3.68 21.63 -0.57
N ALA A 65 2.58 22.15 -1.10
CA ALA A 65 2.33 23.59 -1.13
C ALA A 65 2.29 24.21 0.27
N LEU A 66 1.68 23.53 1.25
CA LEU A 66 1.63 23.98 2.64
C LEU A 66 3.03 24.10 3.24
N LEU A 67 3.89 23.08 3.04
CA LEU A 67 5.30 23.12 3.48
C LEU A 67 6.04 24.31 2.85
N LEU A 68 5.88 24.54 1.54
CA LEU A 68 6.46 25.70 0.87
C LEU A 68 5.91 27.04 1.39
N THR A 69 4.68 27.10 1.91
CA THR A 69 4.21 28.33 2.57
C THR A 69 5.02 28.63 3.83
N ASP A 70 5.47 27.61 4.56
CA ASP A 70 6.32 27.81 5.73
C ASP A 70 7.76 28.17 5.33
N GLU A 71 8.30 27.58 4.27
CA GLU A 71 9.58 27.97 3.64
C GLU A 71 9.58 29.46 3.27
N VAL A 72 8.56 29.95 2.58
CA VAL A 72 8.45 31.38 2.20
C VAL A 72 8.36 32.31 3.42
N ARG A 73 7.73 31.84 4.51
CA ARG A 73 7.46 32.64 5.72
C ARG A 73 8.60 32.59 6.75
N ASN A 74 9.61 31.76 6.53
CA ASN A 74 10.72 31.59 7.47
C ASN A 74 12.08 31.60 6.78
N GLU A 75 12.81 32.71 6.93
CA GLU A 75 14.16 32.91 6.38
C GLU A 75 15.19 31.88 6.87
N GLY A 76 14.90 31.17 7.97
CA GLY A 76 15.80 30.15 8.52
C GLY A 76 15.58 28.74 7.98
N PHE A 77 14.63 28.53 7.07
CA PHE A 77 14.38 27.22 6.48
C PHE A 77 15.21 26.97 5.21
N GLU A 78 15.43 25.70 4.91
CA GLU A 78 16.40 25.22 3.91
C GLU A 78 16.10 25.72 2.49
N TYR A 79 14.82 25.82 2.13
CA TYR A 79 14.37 26.14 0.78
C TYR A 79 13.77 27.55 0.68
N HIS A 80 14.00 28.42 1.68
CA HIS A 80 13.44 29.77 1.74
C HIS A 80 13.70 30.56 0.45
N ASP A 81 14.98 30.66 0.04
CA ASP A 81 15.39 31.47 -1.11
C ASP A 81 14.78 30.94 -2.41
N GLN A 82 14.77 29.62 -2.59
CA GLN A 82 14.18 28.95 -3.76
C GLN A 82 12.67 29.18 -3.82
N ALA A 83 11.96 29.05 -2.70
CA ALA A 83 10.52 29.23 -2.62
C ALA A 83 10.11 30.70 -2.85
N VAL A 84 10.85 31.66 -2.30
CA VAL A 84 10.63 33.10 -2.57
C VAL A 84 10.94 33.44 -4.03
N HIS A 85 12.00 32.86 -4.59
CA HIS A 85 12.35 33.06 -5.99
C HIS A 85 11.27 32.52 -6.94
N ALA A 86 10.70 31.35 -6.65
CA ALA A 86 9.62 30.75 -7.42
C ALA A 86 8.37 31.63 -7.47
N LEU A 87 8.17 32.52 -6.48
CA LEU A 87 7.03 33.44 -6.45
C LEU A 87 7.20 34.73 -7.26
N GLN A 88 8.41 35.04 -7.75
CA GLN A 88 8.70 36.27 -8.50
C GLN A 88 7.74 36.55 -9.68
N PRO A 89 7.34 35.56 -10.50
CA PRO A 89 6.42 35.82 -11.61
C PRO A 89 5.07 36.41 -11.18
N TYR A 90 4.60 36.08 -9.97
CA TYR A 90 3.32 36.55 -9.44
C TYR A 90 3.40 37.97 -8.85
N LEU A 91 4.60 38.48 -8.60
CA LEU A 91 4.80 39.83 -8.03
C LEU A 91 4.62 40.95 -9.06
N SER A 92 4.60 40.61 -10.36
CA SER A 92 4.46 41.58 -11.45
C SER A 92 3.09 42.28 -11.50
N SER A 93 2.09 41.72 -10.81
CA SER A 93 0.75 42.30 -10.65
C SER A 93 0.29 42.24 -9.18
N PRO A 94 0.92 43.03 -8.29
CA PRO A 94 0.76 42.89 -6.84
C PRO A 94 -0.63 43.27 -6.31
N SER A 95 -1.54 43.73 -7.18
CA SER A 95 -2.93 44.02 -6.83
C SER A 95 -3.89 42.85 -7.06
N ALA A 96 -3.43 41.73 -7.65
CA ALA A 96 -4.27 40.58 -7.96
C ALA A 96 -3.61 39.28 -7.51
N LEU A 97 -4.24 38.58 -6.58
CA LEU A 97 -3.81 37.25 -6.18
C LEU A 97 -3.91 36.26 -7.36
N PRO A 98 -3.02 35.27 -7.43
CA PRO A 98 -3.12 34.17 -8.38
C PRO A 98 -4.53 33.55 -8.38
N GLU A 99 -5.03 33.17 -9.56
CA GLU A 99 -6.41 32.70 -9.75
C GLU A 99 -6.80 31.56 -8.80
N VAL A 100 -5.89 30.62 -8.55
CA VAL A 100 -6.12 29.48 -7.65
C VAL A 100 -6.38 29.90 -6.18
N LEU A 101 -5.98 31.12 -5.81
CA LEU A 101 -6.23 31.73 -4.51
C LEU A 101 -7.54 32.54 -4.47
N ASN A 102 -8.19 32.79 -5.62
CA ASN A 102 -9.48 33.52 -5.71
C ASN A 102 -10.70 32.63 -5.38
N HIS A 103 -10.58 31.81 -4.33
CA HIS A 103 -11.56 30.81 -3.94
C HIS A 103 -12.33 31.18 -2.66
N GLY A 104 -13.66 31.30 -2.77
CA GLY A 104 -14.54 31.60 -1.64
C GLY A 104 -14.13 32.88 -0.89
N ALA A 105 -14.03 32.78 0.44
CA ALA A 105 -13.67 33.90 1.32
C ALA A 105 -12.21 34.41 1.16
N LEU A 106 -11.35 33.71 0.40
CA LEU A 106 -9.96 34.11 0.17
C LEU A 106 -9.83 35.30 -0.80
N ARG A 107 -10.89 35.63 -1.56
CA ARG A 107 -10.90 36.76 -2.52
C ARG A 107 -10.59 38.12 -1.89
N GLN A 108 -10.74 38.24 -0.58
CA GLN A 108 -10.47 39.48 0.17
C GLN A 108 -9.00 39.56 0.66
N GLY A 109 -8.15 38.60 0.28
CA GLY A 109 -6.75 38.54 0.69
C GLY A 109 -6.55 38.13 2.14
N SER A 110 -5.42 38.54 2.74
CA SER A 110 -5.04 38.12 4.09
C SER A 110 -5.76 38.87 5.22
N GLY A 111 -6.63 39.83 4.92
CA GLY A 111 -7.25 40.73 5.90
C GLY A 111 -8.09 40.05 7.00
N GLY A 112 -8.47 38.78 6.81
CA GLY A 112 -9.22 37.97 7.78
C GLY A 112 -8.38 36.95 8.56
N MET A 113 -7.05 36.94 8.42
CA MET A 113 -6.18 35.97 9.07
C MET A 113 -5.76 36.40 10.47
N VAL A 114 -5.69 35.44 11.39
CA VAL A 114 -5.42 35.68 12.82
C VAL A 114 -4.33 34.75 13.35
N ASN A 115 -3.99 34.86 14.64
CA ASN A 115 -3.08 33.96 15.35
C ASN A 115 -1.70 33.80 14.69
N GLY A 116 -1.17 34.86 14.07
CA GLY A 116 0.14 34.82 13.40
C GLY A 116 0.14 34.07 12.06
N HIS A 117 -1.03 33.75 11.50
CA HIS A 117 -1.16 33.18 10.15
C HIS A 117 -1.18 34.23 9.02
N GLY A 118 -1.25 35.52 9.37
CA GLY A 118 -1.10 36.59 8.39
C GLY A 118 0.32 36.72 7.83
N PRO A 119 0.53 37.71 6.94
CA PRO A 119 1.85 38.06 6.40
C PRO A 119 2.80 38.44 7.53
N ARG A 120 4.06 38.00 7.46
CA ARG A 120 5.09 38.33 8.47
C ARG A 120 5.92 39.58 8.12
N GLY A 121 5.73 40.11 6.92
CA GLY A 121 6.44 41.27 6.40
C GLY A 121 5.60 42.03 5.36
N PRO A 122 6.06 43.21 4.91
CA PRO A 122 5.37 44.03 3.91
C PRO A 122 5.49 43.47 2.48
N GLU A 123 6.33 42.48 2.26
CA GLU A 123 6.58 41.93 0.94
C GLU A 123 5.38 41.11 0.46
N PHE A 124 4.94 41.33 -0.78
CA PHE A 124 3.73 40.72 -1.32
C PHE A 124 3.77 39.17 -1.37
N TYR A 125 4.97 38.57 -1.48
CA TYR A 125 5.10 37.11 -1.39
C TYR A 125 4.68 36.54 -0.02
N GLN A 126 4.79 37.33 1.07
CA GLN A 126 4.28 36.95 2.39
C GLN A 126 2.75 36.90 2.41
N GLU A 127 2.08 37.79 1.66
CA GLU A 127 0.63 37.74 1.47
C GLU A 127 0.21 36.51 0.67
N ILE A 128 0.93 36.22 -0.43
CA ILE A 128 0.70 35.01 -1.22
C ILE A 128 0.81 33.75 -0.34
N ALA A 129 1.89 33.60 0.43
CA ALA A 129 2.09 32.44 1.29
C ALA A 129 1.02 32.33 2.39
N ALA A 130 0.62 33.45 3.00
CA ALA A 130 -0.44 33.47 4.00
C ALA A 130 -1.79 33.00 3.43
N VAL A 131 -2.22 33.54 2.28
CA VAL A 131 -3.45 33.14 1.59
C VAL A 131 -3.39 31.70 1.09
N ALA A 132 -2.25 31.31 0.52
CA ALA A 132 -2.02 29.95 0.07
C ALA A 132 -2.12 28.93 1.21
N SER A 133 -1.65 29.25 2.42
CA SER A 133 -1.74 28.32 3.56
C SER A 133 -3.19 27.95 3.89
N VAL A 134 -4.11 28.93 3.87
CA VAL A 134 -5.54 28.70 4.08
C VAL A 134 -6.15 27.92 2.90
N ARG A 135 -5.71 28.20 1.67
CA ARG A 135 -6.12 27.40 0.50
C ARG A 135 -5.66 25.94 0.61
N CYS A 136 -4.45 25.69 1.12
CA CYS A 136 -3.96 24.34 1.38
C CYS A 136 -4.86 23.63 2.40
N TYR A 137 -5.19 24.28 3.53
CA TYR A 137 -6.11 23.69 4.52
C TYR A 137 -7.49 23.36 3.94
N GLN A 138 -8.02 24.19 3.04
CA GLN A 138 -9.28 23.91 2.34
C GLN A 138 -9.19 22.62 1.51
N ILE A 139 -8.14 22.49 0.69
CA ILE A 139 -7.98 21.33 -0.20
C ILE A 139 -7.67 20.07 0.60
N ILE A 140 -6.72 20.12 1.55
CA ILE A 140 -6.32 18.97 2.37
C ILE A 140 -7.52 18.43 3.16
N SER A 141 -8.25 19.29 3.89
CA SER A 141 -9.36 18.84 4.73
C SER A 141 -10.49 18.21 3.92
N LEU A 142 -10.87 18.81 2.78
CA LEU A 142 -11.90 18.26 1.91
C LEU A 142 -11.44 16.95 1.25
N SER A 143 -10.20 16.92 0.76
CA SER A 143 -9.66 15.74 0.09
C SER A 143 -9.55 14.54 1.04
N LEU A 144 -9.05 14.76 2.26
CA LEU A 144 -8.97 13.70 3.28
C LEU A 144 -10.33 13.23 3.75
N LEU A 145 -11.34 14.12 3.80
CA LEU A 145 -12.73 13.72 4.01
C LEU A 145 -13.20 12.78 2.90
N LEU A 146 -12.93 13.09 1.63
CA LEU A 146 -13.30 12.26 0.48
C LEU A 146 -12.59 10.90 0.49
N CYS A 147 -11.30 10.86 0.86
CA CYS A 147 -10.58 9.60 1.07
C CYS A 147 -11.13 8.80 2.27
N GLY A 148 -11.81 9.46 3.21
CA GLY A 148 -12.34 8.85 4.43
C GLY A 148 -11.41 8.88 5.64
N CYS A 149 -10.31 9.64 5.58
CA CYS A 149 -9.36 9.88 6.67
C CYS A 149 -9.89 10.98 7.61
N LEU A 150 -10.93 10.66 8.38
CA LEU A 150 -11.70 11.65 9.14
C LEU A 150 -10.89 12.34 10.24
N SER A 151 -9.98 11.63 10.89
CA SER A 151 -9.10 12.18 11.93
C SER A 151 -8.16 13.27 11.35
N SER A 152 -7.36 12.91 10.35
CA SER A 152 -6.51 13.90 9.65
C SER A 152 -7.33 15.02 8.98
N ALA A 153 -8.48 14.73 8.37
CA ALA A 153 -9.36 15.74 7.79
C ALA A 153 -9.80 16.78 8.83
N GLN A 154 -10.20 16.32 10.03
CA GLN A 154 -10.60 17.19 11.14
C GLN A 154 -9.42 18.04 11.62
N THR A 155 -8.23 17.44 11.76
CA THR A 155 -7.02 18.13 12.23
C THR A 155 -6.65 19.31 11.32
N TYR A 156 -6.58 19.07 10.01
CA TYR A 156 -6.25 20.12 9.04
C TYR A 156 -7.38 21.15 8.88
N CYS A 157 -8.64 20.73 9.03
CA CYS A 157 -9.77 21.65 9.03
C CYS A 157 -9.70 22.63 10.22
N GLU A 158 -9.31 22.15 11.41
CA GLU A 158 -9.18 22.99 12.59
C GLU A 158 -7.98 23.93 12.51
N ARG A 159 -6.85 23.48 11.97
CA ARG A 159 -5.71 24.36 11.67
C ARG A 159 -6.11 25.49 10.71
N GLY A 160 -6.87 25.17 9.67
CA GLY A 160 -7.39 26.18 8.74
C GLY A 160 -8.34 27.17 9.41
N LEU A 161 -9.26 26.71 10.27
CA LEU A 161 -10.17 27.57 11.01
C LEU A 161 -9.46 28.40 12.09
N ALA A 162 -8.36 27.91 12.66
CA ALA A 162 -7.52 28.69 13.56
C ALA A 162 -6.84 29.86 12.83
N ALA A 163 -6.48 29.67 11.56
CA ALA A 163 -5.93 30.70 10.70
C ALA A 163 -7.00 31.67 10.16
N SER A 164 -8.17 31.16 9.77
CA SER A 164 -9.28 31.92 9.18
C SER A 164 -10.64 31.45 9.73
N PRO A 165 -11.08 31.96 10.90
CA PRO A 165 -12.25 31.45 11.64
C PRO A 165 -13.59 31.50 10.90
N ASN A 166 -13.74 32.50 10.01
CA ASN A 166 -14.98 32.72 9.26
C ASN A 166 -14.93 32.11 7.85
N ASN A 167 -13.98 31.23 7.58
CA ASN A 167 -13.84 30.61 6.26
C ASN A 167 -14.98 29.62 6.01
N GLN A 168 -15.93 30.00 5.17
CA GLN A 168 -17.15 29.22 4.93
C GLN A 168 -16.86 27.82 4.37
N GLU A 169 -15.85 27.66 3.52
CA GLU A 169 -15.47 26.35 2.96
C GLU A 169 -15.02 25.39 4.06
N LEU A 170 -14.16 25.84 4.97
CA LEU A 170 -13.71 25.03 6.09
C LEU A 170 -14.85 24.73 7.07
N LEU A 171 -15.75 25.68 7.32
CA LEU A 171 -16.94 25.44 8.16
C LEU A 171 -17.88 24.39 7.53
N ASN A 172 -18.06 24.44 6.21
CA ASN A 172 -18.81 23.43 5.46
C ASN A 172 -18.13 22.06 5.55
N THR A 173 -16.81 21.98 5.29
CA THR A 173 -16.04 20.75 5.41
C THR A 173 -16.11 20.16 6.81
N LYS A 174 -15.98 20.99 7.87
CA LYS A 174 -16.16 20.55 9.26
C LYS A 174 -17.53 19.91 9.46
N THR A 175 -18.58 20.52 8.92
CA THR A 175 -19.95 20.01 9.01
C THR A 175 -20.09 18.65 8.32
N HIS A 176 -19.47 18.48 7.14
CA HIS A 176 -19.47 17.21 6.42
C HIS A 176 -18.65 16.13 7.14
N ILE A 177 -17.49 16.45 7.71
CA ILE A 177 -16.69 15.52 8.52
C ILE A 177 -17.55 14.93 9.65
N PHE A 178 -18.22 15.77 10.45
CA PHE A 178 -19.08 15.28 11.53
C PHE A 178 -20.30 14.52 11.01
N THR A 179 -20.84 14.87 9.84
CA THR A 179 -21.95 14.13 9.22
C THR A 179 -21.51 12.72 8.82
N VAL A 180 -20.34 12.56 8.19
CA VAL A 180 -19.80 11.26 7.81
C VAL A 180 -19.38 10.46 9.05
N ALA A 181 -18.77 11.11 10.04
CA ALA A 181 -18.36 10.48 11.31
C ALA A 181 -19.56 9.88 12.05
N ARG A 182 -20.66 10.64 12.21
CA ARG A 182 -21.89 10.13 12.86
C ARG A 182 -22.45 8.89 12.17
N ARG A 183 -22.40 8.85 10.83
CA ARG A 183 -22.85 7.70 10.03
C ARG A 183 -21.93 6.50 10.23
N ARG A 184 -20.61 6.68 10.10
CA ARG A 184 -19.63 5.59 10.22
C ARG A 184 -19.54 5.01 11.63
N LEU A 185 -19.57 5.87 12.65
CA LEU A 185 -19.48 5.47 14.06
C LEU A 185 -20.84 5.12 14.69
N GLN A 186 -21.94 5.29 13.94
CA GLN A 186 -23.30 5.02 14.40
C GLN A 186 -23.67 5.73 15.72
N THR A 187 -23.17 6.96 15.91
CA THR A 187 -23.38 7.79 17.10
C THR A 187 -23.76 9.22 16.70
N GLN A 188 -24.52 9.92 17.54
CA GLN A 188 -24.79 11.35 17.37
C GLN A 188 -23.71 12.23 18.02
N ASP A 189 -23.11 11.72 19.10
CA ASP A 189 -22.03 12.35 19.84
C ASP A 189 -20.69 11.79 19.34
N VAL A 190 -19.98 12.61 18.57
CA VAL A 190 -18.73 12.21 17.91
C VAL A 190 -17.57 12.66 18.78
N ASP A 191 -16.90 11.68 19.38
CA ASP A 191 -15.60 11.88 20.01
C ASP A 191 -14.52 12.04 18.92
N VAL A 192 -13.88 13.22 18.87
CA VAL A 192 -12.81 13.53 17.92
C VAL A 192 -11.64 12.54 18.04
N GLY A 193 -11.33 12.09 19.25
CA GLY A 193 -10.25 11.12 19.49
C GLY A 193 -10.52 9.72 18.94
N ARG A 194 -11.75 9.44 18.47
CA ARG A 194 -12.16 8.16 17.87
C ARG A 194 -12.43 8.25 16.38
N LEU A 195 -12.11 9.37 15.74
CA LEU A 195 -12.28 9.50 14.31
C LEU A 195 -11.36 8.51 13.56
N PRO A 196 -11.87 7.77 12.57
CA PRO A 196 -11.04 6.88 11.76
C PRO A 196 -9.96 7.65 11.01
N GLU A 197 -8.73 7.13 11.04
CA GLU A 197 -7.60 7.65 10.25
C GLU A 197 -7.51 7.01 8.87
N TRP A 198 -7.97 5.76 8.75
CA TRP A 198 -7.88 4.99 7.51
C TRP A 198 -9.09 5.17 6.61
N GLY A 199 -8.78 5.40 5.34
CA GLY A 199 -9.70 5.48 4.22
C GLY A 199 -9.28 4.54 3.10
N HIS A 200 -9.90 4.71 1.94
CA HIS A 200 -9.52 4.01 0.72
C HIS A 200 -9.47 4.99 -0.44
N VAL A 201 -8.62 4.70 -1.42
CA VAL A 201 -8.44 5.49 -2.64
C VAL A 201 -8.40 4.58 -3.86
N ARG A 202 -8.32 5.19 -5.04
CA ARG A 202 -8.29 4.48 -6.33
C ARG A 202 -7.08 3.55 -6.40
N ARG A 203 -7.32 2.32 -6.83
CA ARG A 203 -6.28 1.34 -7.14
C ARG A 203 -6.32 1.03 -8.62
N GLU A 204 -5.53 1.75 -9.40
CA GLU A 204 -5.52 1.63 -10.86
C GLU A 204 -4.17 1.98 -11.46
N VAL A 205 -4.02 1.66 -12.75
CA VAL A 205 -2.96 2.25 -13.57
C VAL A 205 -3.38 3.66 -13.92
N TYR A 206 -2.77 4.65 -13.27
CA TYR A 206 -3.02 6.06 -13.58
C TYR A 206 -2.82 6.35 -15.07
N PRO A 207 -3.66 7.18 -15.72
CA PRO A 207 -3.59 7.42 -17.17
C PRO A 207 -2.23 7.93 -17.68
N TRP A 208 -1.49 8.63 -16.83
CA TRP A 208 -0.15 9.17 -17.11
C TRP A 208 1.00 8.25 -16.63
N ASN A 209 0.70 7.06 -16.12
CA ASN A 209 1.74 6.12 -15.68
C ASN A 209 2.36 5.42 -16.90
N THR A 210 3.53 5.90 -17.32
CA THR A 210 4.31 5.32 -18.41
C THR A 210 5.26 4.19 -17.97
N HIS A 211 5.23 3.80 -16.69
CA HIS A 211 6.16 2.83 -16.12
C HIS A 211 5.58 1.41 -16.04
N GLU A 212 4.24 1.28 -16.02
CA GLU A 212 3.58 -0.03 -15.95
C GLU A 212 3.82 -0.81 -17.25
N PRO A 213 4.42 -2.02 -17.19
CA PRO A 213 4.69 -2.80 -18.38
C PRO A 213 3.44 -3.58 -18.83
N ASP A 214 3.36 -3.89 -20.13
CA ASP A 214 2.60 -5.06 -20.56
C ASP A 214 3.31 -6.32 -20.05
N ARG A 215 2.80 -6.88 -18.95
CA ARG A 215 3.31 -8.09 -18.29
C ARG A 215 3.27 -9.32 -19.19
N PHE A 216 2.37 -9.35 -20.18
CA PHE A 216 2.16 -10.50 -21.07
C PHE A 216 2.96 -10.41 -22.36
N SER A 217 3.59 -9.27 -22.64
CA SER A 217 4.42 -9.09 -23.83
C SER A 217 5.60 -10.08 -23.85
N VAL A 218 6.03 -10.45 -25.07
CA VAL A 218 7.21 -11.30 -25.30
C VAL A 218 8.46 -10.72 -24.64
N LYS A 219 8.59 -9.38 -24.62
CA LYS A 219 9.71 -8.68 -23.99
C LYS A 219 9.71 -8.88 -22.47
N SER A 220 8.56 -8.72 -21.80
CA SER A 220 8.43 -8.94 -20.36
C SER A 220 8.68 -10.40 -19.98
N LEU A 221 8.08 -11.35 -20.72
CA LEU A 221 8.30 -12.78 -20.49
C LEU A 221 9.77 -13.19 -20.70
N SER A 222 10.44 -12.67 -21.74
CA SER A 222 11.86 -12.94 -21.97
C SER A 222 12.73 -12.43 -20.82
N PHE A 223 12.47 -11.22 -20.33
CA PHE A 223 13.19 -10.65 -19.19
C PHE A 223 12.99 -11.48 -17.92
N LEU A 224 11.73 -11.80 -17.59
CA LEU A 224 11.39 -12.59 -16.41
C LEU A 224 12.03 -13.98 -16.46
N ASN A 225 12.01 -14.64 -17.61
CA ASN A 225 12.62 -15.96 -17.78
C ASN A 225 14.15 -15.94 -17.68
N GLN A 226 14.79 -14.87 -18.15
CA GLN A 226 16.24 -14.67 -18.00
C GLN A 226 16.63 -14.56 -16.52
N GLU A 227 15.90 -13.73 -15.75
CA GLU A 227 16.15 -13.57 -14.31
C GLU A 227 15.82 -14.86 -13.54
N LEU A 228 14.68 -15.50 -13.83
CA LEU A 228 14.22 -16.74 -13.19
C LEU A 228 15.21 -17.89 -13.34
N ALA A 229 15.91 -17.98 -14.48
CA ALA A 229 16.85 -19.08 -14.76
C ALA A 229 17.96 -19.24 -13.72
N SER A 230 18.34 -18.16 -13.03
CA SER A 230 19.35 -18.17 -11.96
C SER A 230 18.87 -18.81 -10.65
N MET A 231 17.55 -18.81 -10.40
CA MET A 231 16.94 -19.23 -9.13
C MET A 231 15.95 -20.39 -9.23
N ALA A 232 15.46 -20.68 -10.44
CA ALA A 232 14.56 -21.79 -10.76
C ALA A 232 14.88 -22.32 -12.19
N PRO A 233 16.04 -22.98 -12.39
CA PRO A 233 16.53 -23.34 -13.73
C PRO A 233 15.60 -24.29 -14.49
N LYS A 234 14.81 -25.10 -13.77
CA LYS A 234 13.83 -26.04 -14.33
C LYS A 234 12.48 -25.40 -14.68
N CYS A 235 12.32 -24.10 -14.42
CA CYS A 235 11.05 -23.41 -14.59
C CYS A 235 11.12 -22.32 -15.67
N GLU A 236 9.95 -21.87 -16.10
CA GLU A 236 9.75 -20.67 -16.91
C GLU A 236 8.46 -19.95 -16.54
N VAL A 237 8.44 -18.63 -16.73
CA VAL A 237 7.23 -17.80 -16.64
C VAL A 237 6.49 -17.87 -17.97
N ARG A 238 5.19 -18.14 -17.92
CA ARG A 238 4.28 -18.10 -19.07
C ARG A 238 3.01 -17.34 -18.69
N VAL A 239 2.17 -17.04 -19.67
CA VAL A 239 0.79 -16.59 -19.42
C VAL A 239 -0.03 -17.81 -18.99
N SER A 240 -0.76 -17.68 -17.89
CA SER A 240 -1.73 -18.66 -17.39
C SER A 240 -3.14 -18.06 -17.50
N GLU A 241 -4.10 -18.87 -17.94
CA GLU A 241 -5.52 -18.51 -17.96
C GLU A 241 -6.16 -19.01 -16.65
N LEU A 242 -6.49 -18.07 -15.76
CA LEU A 242 -7.07 -18.37 -14.45
C LEU A 242 -8.55 -18.00 -14.41
N PRO A 243 -9.37 -18.66 -13.59
CA PRO A 243 -10.74 -18.24 -13.36
C PRO A 243 -10.80 -16.82 -12.78
N VAL A 244 -11.76 -16.03 -13.26
CA VAL A 244 -12.13 -14.77 -12.62
C VAL A 244 -12.66 -15.07 -11.22
N LEU A 245 -12.11 -14.37 -10.23
CA LEU A 245 -12.48 -14.54 -8.83
C LEU A 245 -13.80 -13.83 -8.52
N LEU A 246 -14.43 -14.22 -7.42
CA LEU A 246 -15.72 -13.68 -6.99
C LEU A 246 -15.52 -12.80 -5.74
N ASP A 247 -16.27 -11.69 -5.66
CA ASP A 247 -16.28 -10.82 -4.48
C ASP A 247 -17.15 -11.37 -3.33
N SER A 248 -18.00 -12.36 -3.62
CA SER A 248 -18.87 -13.00 -2.62
C SER A 248 -19.47 -14.32 -3.14
N ALA A 249 -20.17 -15.04 -2.26
CA ALA A 249 -20.89 -16.26 -2.62
C ALA A 249 -21.89 -16.00 -3.76
N SER A 250 -21.74 -16.72 -4.86
CA SER A 250 -22.55 -16.58 -6.06
C SER A 250 -22.85 -17.96 -6.67
N ASN A 251 -23.96 -18.06 -7.41
CA ASN A 251 -24.35 -19.27 -8.16
C ASN A 251 -23.35 -19.61 -9.30
N THR A 252 -22.32 -18.79 -9.50
CA THR A 252 -21.20 -19.04 -10.43
C THR A 252 -20.35 -20.25 -10.03
N ASP A 253 -20.37 -20.65 -8.76
CA ASP A 253 -19.69 -21.88 -8.30
C ASP A 253 -20.20 -23.14 -9.04
N ASP A 254 -21.47 -23.13 -9.48
CA ASP A 254 -22.15 -24.23 -10.19
C ASP A 254 -22.00 -24.18 -11.72
N TYR A 255 -21.37 -23.15 -12.30
CA TYR A 255 -21.24 -23.04 -13.75
C TYR A 255 -20.23 -24.05 -14.34
N GLU A 256 -20.60 -24.67 -15.48
CA GLU A 256 -19.70 -25.56 -16.23
C GLU A 256 -18.53 -24.81 -16.89
N ILE A 257 -18.75 -23.55 -17.30
CA ILE A 257 -17.75 -22.67 -17.93
C ILE A 257 -17.55 -21.45 -17.04
N ILE A 258 -16.33 -21.26 -16.52
CA ILE A 258 -15.97 -20.09 -15.70
C ILE A 258 -15.27 -19.08 -16.60
N PRO A 259 -15.64 -17.78 -16.58
CA PRO A 259 -14.87 -16.74 -17.23
C PRO A 259 -13.42 -16.77 -16.75
N THR A 260 -12.47 -16.61 -17.66
CA THR A 260 -11.05 -16.59 -17.32
C THR A 260 -10.43 -15.22 -17.58
N CYS A 261 -9.33 -14.94 -16.89
CA CYS A 261 -8.46 -13.81 -17.14
C CYS A 261 -7.00 -14.29 -17.24
N ASN A 262 -6.18 -13.50 -17.94
CA ASN A 262 -4.76 -13.78 -18.06
C ASN A 262 -4.02 -13.31 -16.82
N GLN A 263 -3.19 -14.18 -16.27
CA GLN A 263 -2.16 -13.86 -15.28
C GLN A 263 -0.82 -14.43 -15.72
N LEU A 264 0.26 -14.08 -15.01
CA LEU A 264 1.51 -14.79 -15.15
C LEU A 264 1.47 -16.04 -14.27
N GLY A 265 2.10 -17.11 -14.75
CA GLY A 265 2.26 -18.38 -14.04
C GLY A 265 3.68 -18.90 -14.20
N VAL A 266 4.15 -19.71 -13.26
CA VAL A 266 5.43 -20.42 -13.36
C VAL A 266 5.15 -21.85 -13.80
N PHE A 267 5.87 -22.36 -14.78
CA PHE A 267 5.67 -23.69 -15.35
C PHE A 267 6.98 -24.48 -15.36
N ALA A 268 6.88 -25.79 -15.14
CA ALA A 268 8.02 -26.68 -15.26
C ALA A 268 8.41 -26.87 -16.75
N LYS A 269 9.70 -26.73 -17.07
CA LYS A 269 10.28 -27.07 -18.38
C LYS A 269 10.67 -28.55 -18.48
N GLU A 270 10.95 -29.15 -17.32
CA GLU A 270 11.35 -30.54 -17.18
C GLU A 270 10.75 -31.13 -15.89
N ASP A 271 10.81 -32.44 -15.75
CA ASP A 271 10.31 -33.12 -14.55
C ASP A 271 11.07 -32.66 -13.30
N ILE A 272 10.31 -32.37 -12.24
CA ILE A 272 10.80 -32.01 -10.90
C ILE A 272 10.41 -33.14 -9.95
N ALA A 273 11.41 -33.74 -9.32
CA ALA A 273 11.21 -34.86 -8.42
C ALA A 273 10.51 -34.41 -7.12
N PRO A 274 9.83 -35.31 -6.41
CA PRO A 274 9.30 -35.02 -5.08
C PRO A 274 10.42 -34.53 -4.14
N ARG A 275 10.15 -33.48 -3.35
CA ARG A 275 11.09 -32.77 -2.46
C ARG A 275 12.21 -31.99 -3.15
N GLU A 276 12.27 -31.97 -4.48
CA GLU A 276 13.25 -31.17 -5.20
C GLU A 276 12.93 -29.68 -5.10
N THR A 277 13.97 -28.85 -4.92
CA THR A 277 13.85 -27.39 -4.92
C THR A 277 13.39 -26.89 -6.29
N VAL A 278 12.32 -26.10 -6.28
CA VAL A 278 11.70 -25.49 -7.47
C VAL A 278 12.20 -24.06 -7.66
N LEU A 279 12.25 -23.28 -6.57
CA LEU A 279 12.67 -21.87 -6.55
C LEU A 279 13.54 -21.62 -5.31
N ASN A 280 14.60 -20.84 -5.46
CA ASN A 280 15.41 -20.31 -4.34
C ASN A 280 15.73 -18.83 -4.58
N GLU A 281 14.78 -17.96 -4.25
CA GLU A 281 14.82 -16.53 -4.53
C GLU A 281 15.43 -15.76 -3.34
N TYR A 282 16.37 -14.85 -3.62
CA TYR A 282 16.84 -13.88 -2.65
C TYR A 282 16.01 -12.60 -2.73
N SER A 283 15.45 -12.18 -1.59
CA SER A 283 14.50 -11.07 -1.54
C SER A 283 15.08 -9.93 -0.73
N LEU A 284 15.75 -9.00 -1.41
CA LEU A 284 16.38 -7.85 -0.77
C LEU A 284 15.37 -6.74 -0.40
N LEU A 285 14.24 -6.69 -1.10
CA LEU A 285 13.14 -5.80 -0.74
C LEU A 285 12.43 -6.38 0.50
N THR A 286 13.13 -6.33 1.61
CA THR A 286 12.75 -6.84 2.93
C THR A 286 12.92 -5.73 3.94
N ALA A 287 11.97 -5.63 4.85
CA ALA A 287 12.02 -4.70 5.96
C ALA A 287 11.47 -5.33 7.23
N ASN A 288 11.88 -4.82 8.38
CA ASN A 288 11.39 -5.26 9.68
C ASN A 288 10.97 -4.06 10.52
N ASN A 289 9.97 -4.22 11.38
CA ASN A 289 9.44 -3.14 12.20
C ASN A 289 10.00 -3.13 13.64
N ARG A 290 11.13 -3.79 13.89
CA ARG A 290 11.75 -3.88 15.22
C ARG A 290 13.02 -3.03 15.28
N LEU A 291 13.13 -2.15 16.27
CA LEU A 291 14.28 -1.23 16.34
C LEU A 291 15.56 -1.90 16.87
N LYS A 292 15.42 -2.82 17.83
CA LYS A 292 16.56 -3.39 18.59
C LYS A 292 16.65 -4.91 18.54
N ASP A 293 16.03 -5.53 17.55
CA ASP A 293 16.13 -6.97 17.39
C ASP A 293 17.41 -7.37 16.65
N GLN A 294 17.88 -8.59 16.92
CA GLN A 294 19.04 -9.19 16.28
C GLN A 294 18.67 -9.73 14.90
N LEU A 295 18.18 -8.86 14.00
CA LEU A 295 17.83 -9.21 12.63
C LEU A 295 18.85 -8.63 11.64
N CYS A 296 19.15 -9.38 10.61
CA CYS A 296 19.90 -8.90 9.45
C CYS A 296 19.13 -7.79 8.76
N ASP A 297 19.77 -6.63 8.55
CA ASP A 297 19.13 -5.49 7.87
C ASP A 297 18.68 -5.86 6.45
N ALA A 298 19.49 -6.61 5.71
CA ALA A 298 19.22 -6.95 4.31
C ALA A 298 18.08 -7.98 4.12
N CYS A 299 18.02 -9.01 4.97
CA CYS A 299 17.17 -10.18 4.71
C CYS A 299 16.17 -10.50 5.83
N GLY A 300 16.22 -9.82 6.97
CA GLY A 300 15.29 -9.98 8.09
C GLY A 300 15.39 -11.31 8.85
N THR A 301 16.39 -12.14 8.56
CA THR A 301 16.69 -13.35 9.35
C THR A 301 17.40 -12.98 10.65
N GLU A 302 17.24 -13.81 11.69
CA GLU A 302 18.03 -13.69 12.91
C GLU A 302 19.54 -13.71 12.60
N LEU A 303 20.28 -12.81 13.24
CA LEU A 303 21.73 -12.76 13.12
C LEU A 303 22.34 -14.02 13.75
N PRO A 304 23.38 -14.60 13.12
CA PRO A 304 24.09 -15.72 13.73
C PRO A 304 24.80 -15.27 15.02
N PRO A 305 25.02 -16.19 15.98
CA PRO A 305 25.82 -15.89 17.16
C PRO A 305 27.20 -15.36 16.79
N LEU A 306 27.77 -14.45 17.60
CA LEU A 306 29.12 -13.91 17.39
C LEU A 306 30.22 -15.00 17.34
N SER A 307 29.95 -16.18 17.90
CA SER A 307 30.85 -17.33 17.89
C SER A 307 30.74 -18.19 16.63
N ALA A 308 29.80 -17.91 15.73
CA ALA A 308 29.63 -18.67 14.49
C ALA A 308 30.79 -18.40 13.53
N GLU A 309 31.23 -19.44 12.81
CA GLU A 309 32.26 -19.30 11.78
C GLU A 309 31.74 -18.40 10.66
N GLY A 310 32.50 -17.35 10.31
CA GLY A 310 32.08 -16.30 9.36
C GLY A 310 31.32 -15.13 10.00
N GLY A 311 30.63 -15.35 11.13
CA GLY A 311 30.00 -14.33 11.98
C GLY A 311 29.01 -13.37 11.30
N PRO A 312 28.28 -12.55 12.08
CA PRO A 312 27.60 -11.39 11.52
C PRO A 312 28.63 -10.36 11.02
N VAL A 313 28.28 -9.64 9.95
CA VAL A 313 29.13 -8.62 9.32
C VAL A 313 28.52 -7.25 9.58
N SER A 314 29.27 -6.35 10.22
CA SER A 314 28.86 -4.96 10.42
C SER A 314 29.18 -4.12 9.20
N CYS A 315 28.43 -3.02 9.01
CA CYS A 315 28.88 -1.96 8.13
C CYS A 315 30.15 -1.30 8.70
N ASP A 316 31.10 -0.94 7.84
CA ASP A 316 32.34 -0.27 8.25
C ASP A 316 32.12 1.23 8.57
N GLU A 317 31.06 1.83 8.02
CA GLU A 317 30.78 3.27 8.11
C GLU A 317 29.81 3.58 9.26
N CYS A 318 28.71 2.84 9.40
CA CYS A 318 27.74 3.07 10.48
C CYS A 318 27.81 2.01 11.58
N TYR A 319 27.58 2.44 12.83
CA TYR A 319 27.70 1.59 14.02
C TYR A 319 26.53 0.62 14.26
N ASP A 320 25.36 0.87 13.65
CA ASP A 320 24.11 0.23 14.06
C ASP A 320 23.62 -0.85 13.08
N THR A 321 24.12 -0.88 11.85
CA THR A 321 23.66 -1.85 10.83
C THR A 321 24.52 -3.11 10.80
N VAL A 322 23.86 -4.27 10.92
CA VAL A 322 24.50 -5.58 10.92
C VAL A 322 23.81 -6.54 9.93
N PHE A 323 24.62 -7.33 9.23
CA PHE A 323 24.21 -8.32 8.24
C PHE A 323 24.54 -9.72 8.73
N CYS A 324 23.76 -10.72 8.30
CA CYS A 324 23.96 -12.11 8.73
C CYS A 324 25.22 -12.75 8.16
N ASP A 325 25.70 -12.29 7.00
CA ASP A 325 26.88 -12.79 6.32
C ASP A 325 27.42 -11.75 5.32
N GLN A 326 28.59 -12.04 4.73
CA GLN A 326 29.23 -11.20 3.72
C GLN A 326 28.35 -11.01 2.48
N PHE A 327 27.57 -12.03 2.10
CA PHE A 327 26.69 -11.94 0.93
C PHE A 327 25.60 -10.88 1.12
N CYS A 328 24.94 -10.86 2.30
CA CYS A 328 23.93 -9.86 2.62
C CYS A 328 24.54 -8.46 2.76
N HIS A 329 25.74 -8.35 3.35
CA HIS A 329 26.48 -7.10 3.38
C HIS A 329 26.72 -6.58 1.96
N ASP A 330 27.34 -7.38 1.10
CA ASP A 330 27.70 -6.97 -0.27
C ASP A 330 26.47 -6.60 -1.09
N LYS A 331 25.38 -7.36 -0.95
CA LYS A 331 24.11 -7.06 -1.63
C LYS A 331 23.46 -5.79 -1.12
N ALA A 332 23.55 -5.51 0.18
CA ALA A 332 23.06 -4.26 0.74
C ALA A 332 23.87 -3.07 0.22
N GLN A 333 25.20 -3.17 0.24
CA GLN A 333 26.10 -2.13 -0.28
C GLN A 333 25.88 -1.86 -1.77
N GLU A 334 25.64 -2.91 -2.57
CA GLU A 334 25.41 -2.79 -4.01
C GLU A 334 24.06 -2.15 -4.35
N LEU A 335 23.05 -2.29 -3.50
CA LEU A 335 21.66 -2.09 -3.93
C LEU A 335 20.84 -1.08 -3.13
N TYR A 336 21.20 -0.73 -1.88
CA TYR A 336 20.45 0.31 -1.14
C TYR A 336 21.22 0.99 0.00
N HIS A 337 22.14 0.31 0.68
CA HIS A 337 22.63 0.74 2.01
C HIS A 337 23.29 2.13 1.99
N PRO A 338 24.09 2.50 0.96
CA PRO A 338 24.69 3.83 0.91
C PRO A 338 23.67 4.98 0.87
N ALA A 339 22.42 4.74 0.45
CA ALA A 339 21.38 5.76 0.47
C ALA A 339 20.79 6.01 1.88
N VAL A 340 21.04 5.13 2.85
CA VAL A 340 20.47 5.18 4.21
C VAL A 340 21.52 5.09 5.32
N CYS A 341 22.79 4.86 4.98
CA CYS A 341 23.89 4.72 5.94
C CYS A 341 24.06 6.01 6.77
N GLU A 342 24.10 5.88 8.10
CA GLU A 342 24.20 7.01 9.07
C GLU A 342 23.06 8.04 9.02
N LYS A 343 21.94 7.74 8.36
CA LYS A 343 20.83 8.69 8.17
C LYS A 343 19.65 8.52 9.15
N ASP A 344 19.74 7.55 10.07
CA ASP A 344 18.70 7.27 11.08
C ASP A 344 17.30 7.03 10.46
N VAL A 345 17.26 6.61 9.20
CA VAL A 345 16.03 6.27 8.46
C VAL A 345 15.40 5.00 9.05
N ASP A 346 16.23 4.12 9.59
CA ASP A 346 15.88 2.87 10.23
C ASP A 346 15.13 3.04 11.55
N ALA A 347 15.14 4.22 12.19
CA ALA A 347 14.30 4.51 13.36
C ALA A 347 12.84 4.81 13.01
N ILE A 348 12.56 5.21 11.77
CA ILE A 348 11.22 5.62 11.34
C ILE A 348 10.28 4.41 11.34
N ALA A 349 9.09 4.59 11.93
CA ALA A 349 8.02 3.58 11.95
C ALA A 349 8.39 2.22 12.57
N LYS A 350 9.44 2.15 13.39
CA LYS A 350 9.79 0.99 14.22
C LYS A 350 8.97 0.92 15.50
N ASP A 351 8.86 -0.29 16.03
CA ASP A 351 8.13 -0.65 17.24
C ASP A 351 6.70 -0.06 17.30
N PRO A 352 5.88 -0.23 16.24
CA PRO A 352 4.54 0.32 16.18
C PRO A 352 3.59 -0.37 17.18
N ASP A 353 2.49 0.30 17.48
CA ASP A 353 1.36 -0.33 18.15
C ASP A 353 0.83 -1.53 17.35
N ALA A 354 0.24 -2.50 18.04
CA ALA A 354 -0.23 -3.75 17.42
C ALA A 354 -1.16 -3.52 16.23
N ALA A 355 -2.03 -2.50 16.32
CA ALA A 355 -2.98 -2.15 15.28
C ALA A 355 -2.33 -1.52 14.03
N GLU A 356 -1.13 -0.96 14.16
CA GLU A 356 -0.39 -0.28 13.08
C GLU A 356 0.74 -1.14 12.49
N SER A 357 1.01 -2.33 13.06
CA SER A 357 2.12 -3.21 12.67
C SER A 357 2.17 -3.53 11.16
N SER A 358 1.02 -3.86 10.57
CA SER A 358 0.87 -4.13 9.13
C SER A 358 1.14 -2.89 8.26
N ALA A 359 0.59 -1.74 8.64
CA ALA A 359 0.81 -0.48 7.92
C ALA A 359 2.27 -0.01 7.99
N SER A 360 2.89 -0.15 9.16
CA SER A 360 4.32 0.13 9.36
C SER A 360 5.19 -0.74 8.44
N LEU A 361 4.90 -2.04 8.32
CA LEU A 361 5.67 -2.92 7.43
C LEU A 361 5.57 -2.50 5.95
N HIS A 362 4.38 -2.10 5.48
CA HIS A 362 4.23 -1.57 4.12
C HIS A 362 5.03 -0.28 3.90
N LEU A 363 5.01 0.64 4.86
CA LEU A 363 5.81 1.87 4.80
C LEU A 363 7.31 1.55 4.81
N LEU A 364 7.75 0.58 5.61
CA LEU A 364 9.15 0.17 5.68
C LEU A 364 9.62 -0.54 4.40
N LEU A 365 8.73 -1.31 3.74
CA LEU A 365 8.97 -1.81 2.39
C LEU A 365 9.10 -0.66 1.38
N LEU A 366 8.26 0.38 1.48
CA LEU A 366 8.41 1.58 0.67
C LEU A 366 9.76 2.24 0.92
N ALA A 367 10.16 2.44 2.18
CA ALA A 367 11.44 3.04 2.54
C ALA A 367 12.63 2.25 1.95
N ARG A 368 12.61 0.92 2.04
CA ARG A 368 13.63 0.05 1.40
C ARG A 368 13.63 0.23 -0.12
N LEU A 369 12.46 0.29 -0.76
CA LEU A 369 12.35 0.51 -2.21
C LEU A 369 12.89 1.88 -2.63
N LEU A 370 12.61 2.94 -1.84
CA LEU A 370 13.11 4.29 -2.09
C LEU A 370 14.63 4.35 -1.94
N ALA A 371 15.19 3.69 -0.92
CA ALA A 371 16.64 3.54 -0.77
C ALA A 371 17.27 2.82 -1.95
N MET A 372 16.63 1.76 -2.45
CA MET A 372 17.07 1.06 -3.66
C MET A 372 17.03 1.98 -4.90
N SER A 373 15.94 2.72 -5.06
CA SER A 373 15.73 3.67 -6.16
C SER A 373 16.80 4.76 -6.17
N ALA A 374 17.03 5.37 -5.00
CA ALA A 374 18.00 6.45 -4.84
C ALA A 374 19.43 5.96 -5.08
N HIS A 375 19.82 4.84 -4.48
CA HIS A 375 21.18 4.30 -4.63
C HIS A 375 21.48 3.84 -6.07
N GLN A 376 20.50 3.21 -6.72
CA GLN A 376 20.68 2.70 -8.08
C GLN A 376 20.39 3.75 -9.16
N GLU A 377 19.92 4.94 -8.78
CA GLU A 377 19.49 6.01 -9.69
C GLU A 377 18.42 5.57 -10.71
N VAL A 378 17.50 4.71 -10.25
CA VAL A 378 16.43 4.14 -11.07
C VAL A 378 15.08 4.49 -10.47
N HIS A 379 14.17 5.01 -11.30
CA HIS A 379 12.79 5.31 -10.87
C HIS A 379 12.15 4.12 -10.09
N PRO A 380 11.45 4.33 -8.96
CA PRO A 380 10.96 3.23 -8.11
C PRO A 380 10.18 2.15 -8.85
N LEU A 381 9.26 2.54 -9.75
CA LEU A 381 8.46 1.62 -10.57
C LEU A 381 9.24 0.88 -11.67
N GLN A 382 10.50 1.25 -11.91
CA GLN A 382 11.38 0.58 -12.88
C GLN A 382 12.31 -0.44 -12.22
N LEU A 383 12.39 -0.46 -10.89
CA LEU A 383 13.14 -1.49 -10.17
C LEU A 383 12.54 -2.87 -10.47
N LYS A 384 13.40 -3.84 -10.80
CA LYS A 384 12.96 -5.20 -11.18
C LYS A 384 12.15 -5.91 -10.10
N ASN A 385 12.34 -5.50 -8.83
CA ASN A 385 11.62 -5.99 -7.67
C ASN A 385 10.12 -5.62 -7.67
N ILE A 386 9.71 -4.62 -8.44
CA ILE A 386 8.34 -4.09 -8.45
C ILE A 386 7.74 -4.05 -9.85
N LYS A 387 8.54 -3.74 -10.87
CA LYS A 387 8.05 -3.47 -12.23
C LYS A 387 7.06 -4.51 -12.76
N TYR A 388 7.31 -5.80 -12.55
CA TYR A 388 6.54 -6.88 -13.15
C TYR A 388 5.57 -7.60 -12.20
N ILE A 389 5.55 -7.22 -10.92
CA ILE A 389 4.64 -7.83 -9.96
C ILE A 389 3.23 -7.27 -10.13
N TRP A 390 2.24 -8.08 -9.75
CA TRP A 390 0.84 -7.73 -9.88
C TRP A 390 0.45 -6.61 -8.91
N GLY A 391 -0.36 -5.66 -9.37
CA GLY A 391 -0.83 -4.53 -8.56
C GLY A 391 -2.34 -4.55 -8.26
N ASP A 392 -3.05 -5.59 -8.74
CA ASP A 392 -4.51 -5.75 -8.59
C ASP A 392 -5.26 -4.45 -8.92
N PHE A 393 -4.90 -3.90 -10.08
CA PHE A 393 -5.46 -2.66 -10.58
C PHE A 393 -6.86 -2.89 -11.12
N ILE A 394 -7.78 -2.03 -10.69
CA ILE A 394 -9.15 -1.98 -11.16
C ILE A 394 -9.22 -1.02 -12.36
N PRO A 395 -10.06 -1.30 -13.39
CA PRO A 395 -10.25 -0.38 -14.51
C PRO A 395 -10.62 1.05 -14.06
N PRO A 396 -10.09 2.11 -14.71
CA PRO A 396 -10.36 3.49 -14.27
C PRO A 396 -11.84 3.90 -14.25
N HIS A 397 -12.66 3.34 -15.15
CA HIS A 397 -14.09 3.68 -15.24
C HIS A 397 -14.90 3.20 -14.02
N THR A 398 -14.52 2.08 -13.39
CA THR A 398 -15.12 1.61 -12.14
C THR A 398 -14.69 2.46 -10.93
N ASN A 399 -13.56 3.16 -11.02
CA ASN A 399 -13.07 4.05 -9.98
C ASN A 399 -13.57 5.49 -10.08
N ALA A 400 -14.30 5.85 -11.15
CA ALA A 400 -14.77 7.21 -11.39
C ALA A 400 -15.80 7.64 -10.35
N ILE A 401 -15.65 8.85 -9.81
CA ILE A 401 -16.53 9.37 -8.74
C ILE A 401 -17.24 10.65 -9.15
N SER A 402 -18.43 10.84 -8.58
CA SER A 402 -19.02 12.18 -8.50
C SER A 402 -18.26 12.99 -7.43
N ILE A 403 -17.73 14.16 -7.80
CA ILE A 403 -16.91 15.05 -6.95
C ILE A 403 -17.74 15.72 -5.82
N SER A 404 -19.02 15.38 -5.68
CA SER A 404 -19.90 15.96 -4.66
C SER A 404 -19.49 15.54 -3.24
N PRO A 405 -19.39 16.48 -2.27
CA PRO A 405 -19.18 16.14 -0.85
C PRO A 405 -20.31 15.29 -0.24
N ASN A 406 -21.45 15.17 -0.95
CA ASN A 406 -22.56 14.31 -0.57
C ASN A 406 -22.52 12.93 -1.27
N ALA A 407 -21.57 12.70 -2.17
CA ALA A 407 -21.34 11.38 -2.74
C ALA A 407 -20.99 10.41 -1.60
N GLY A 408 -21.63 9.24 -1.59
CA GLY A 408 -21.24 8.17 -0.67
C GLY A 408 -19.80 7.70 -0.95
N PRO A 409 -19.19 6.90 -0.05
CA PRO A 409 -17.94 6.24 -0.38
C PRO A 409 -18.14 5.44 -1.68
N PRO A 410 -17.26 5.62 -2.69
CA PRO A 410 -17.31 4.83 -3.91
C PRO A 410 -17.19 3.35 -3.57
N PRO A 411 -17.99 2.45 -4.19
CA PRO A 411 -17.98 1.03 -3.86
C PRO A 411 -16.63 0.34 -4.16
N ASP A 412 -15.83 0.90 -5.06
CA ASP A 412 -14.73 0.18 -5.73
C ASP A 412 -13.31 0.70 -5.38
N TRP A 413 -13.18 1.62 -4.43
CA TRP A 413 -11.85 2.07 -3.97
C TRP A 413 -11.24 1.06 -3.00
N THR A 414 -10.15 0.42 -3.42
CA THR A 414 -9.56 -0.73 -2.71
C THR A 414 -8.15 -0.51 -2.15
N LEU A 415 -7.46 0.60 -2.48
CA LEU A 415 -6.14 0.89 -1.93
C LEU A 415 -6.29 1.55 -0.55
N PRO A 416 -5.85 0.93 0.56
CA PRO A 416 -5.88 1.58 1.87
C PRO A 416 -5.04 2.85 1.88
N PHE A 417 -5.58 3.90 2.50
CA PHE A 417 -4.93 5.20 2.52
C PHE A 417 -5.06 5.86 3.89
N SER A 418 -3.96 6.42 4.36
CA SER A 418 -3.94 7.38 5.48
C SER A 418 -3.00 8.52 5.14
N PHE A 419 -3.27 9.70 5.68
CA PHE A 419 -2.39 10.84 5.43
C PHE A 419 -0.98 10.59 6.00
N LYS A 420 -0.90 10.05 7.22
CA LYS A 420 0.34 9.68 7.91
C LYS A 420 1.20 8.72 7.09
N TYR A 421 0.68 7.57 6.65
CA TYR A 421 1.48 6.51 6.04
C TYR A 421 1.67 6.66 4.52
N ASN A 422 0.78 7.38 3.82
CA ASN A 422 0.87 7.52 2.36
C ASN A 422 1.49 8.87 1.93
N VAL A 423 1.44 9.90 2.78
CA VAL A 423 1.91 11.26 2.42
C VAL A 423 3.01 11.73 3.36
N GLU A 424 2.71 11.91 4.64
CA GLU A 424 3.61 12.57 5.58
C GLU A 424 4.90 11.77 5.85
N THR A 425 4.76 10.51 6.26
CA THR A 425 5.93 9.69 6.62
C THR A 425 6.81 9.34 5.42
N PRO A 426 6.29 9.03 4.22
CA PRO A 426 7.13 8.86 3.05
C PRO A 426 7.94 10.10 2.66
N LEU A 427 7.38 11.31 2.80
CA LEU A 427 8.14 12.55 2.60
C LEU A 427 9.23 12.68 3.66
N HIS A 428 8.92 12.40 4.93
CA HIS A 428 9.91 12.41 6.00
C HIS A 428 11.05 11.40 5.77
N VAL A 429 10.76 10.21 5.24
CA VAL A 429 11.77 9.21 4.85
C VAL A 429 12.69 9.77 3.78
N LEU A 430 12.15 10.41 2.73
CA LEU A 430 12.94 11.01 1.66
C LEU A 430 13.84 12.14 2.18
N GLU A 431 13.29 13.04 3.01
CA GLU A 431 14.06 14.12 3.64
C GLU A 431 15.21 13.57 4.50
N LYS A 432 14.94 12.53 5.30
CA LYS A 432 15.97 11.84 6.09
C LYS A 432 17.03 11.16 5.24
N MET A 433 16.70 10.78 4.01
CA MET A 433 17.65 10.27 3.03
C MET A 433 18.44 11.39 2.31
N ASP A 434 18.27 12.65 2.72
CA ASP A 434 18.79 13.87 2.06
C ASP A 434 18.29 14.03 0.62
N ILE A 435 17.04 13.61 0.35
CA ILE A 435 16.40 13.77 -0.95
C ILE A 435 15.50 14.99 -0.91
N ASP A 436 15.77 15.94 -1.81
CA ASP A 436 14.91 17.10 -2.04
C ASP A 436 13.57 16.65 -2.68
N ILE A 437 12.51 16.68 -1.87
CA ILE A 437 11.16 16.22 -2.22
C ILE A 437 10.47 17.05 -3.33
N TYR A 438 11.04 18.21 -3.69
CA TYR A 438 10.54 19.09 -4.74
C TYR A 438 11.26 18.79 -6.05
N GLN A 439 12.60 18.79 -6.05
CA GLN A 439 13.39 18.54 -7.27
C GLN A 439 13.21 17.11 -7.82
N THR A 440 12.91 16.16 -6.94
CA THR A 440 12.74 14.75 -7.29
C THR A 440 11.27 14.34 -7.44
N LEU A 441 10.37 15.31 -7.62
CA LEU A 441 8.95 15.08 -7.83
C LEU A 441 8.66 14.04 -8.93
N PRO A 442 9.33 14.01 -10.10
CA PRO A 442 9.06 13.00 -11.12
C PRO A 442 9.31 11.56 -10.64
N GLN A 443 10.23 11.34 -9.70
CA GLN A 443 10.56 10.02 -9.17
C GLN A 443 9.71 9.63 -7.95
N TYR A 444 9.31 10.62 -7.14
CA TYR A 444 8.67 10.39 -5.84
C TYR A 444 7.34 11.14 -5.69
N ASP A 445 6.62 11.35 -6.79
CA ASP A 445 5.25 11.88 -6.74
C ASP A 445 4.31 10.90 -6.01
N LEU A 446 3.22 11.40 -5.43
CA LEU A 446 2.33 10.58 -4.60
C LEU A 446 1.69 9.42 -5.39
N TRP A 447 1.39 9.62 -6.67
CA TRP A 447 0.86 8.55 -7.52
C TRP A 447 1.88 7.41 -7.71
N VAL A 448 3.19 7.71 -7.68
CA VAL A 448 4.27 6.71 -7.73
C VAL A 448 4.23 5.88 -6.45
N LEU A 449 4.19 6.55 -5.30
CA LEU A 449 4.15 5.88 -3.99
C LEU A 449 2.90 5.02 -3.83
N ASN A 450 1.72 5.54 -4.22
CA ASN A 450 0.47 4.78 -4.21
C ASN A 450 0.52 3.57 -5.17
N THR A 451 1.20 3.69 -6.31
CA THR A 451 1.42 2.55 -7.23
C THR A 451 2.33 1.48 -6.57
N CYS A 452 3.37 1.88 -5.83
CA CYS A 452 4.19 0.95 -5.05
C CYS A 452 3.37 0.24 -3.97
N PHE A 453 2.57 0.97 -3.19
CA PHE A 453 1.68 0.38 -2.19
C PHE A 453 0.68 -0.61 -2.80
N ALA A 454 0.06 -0.24 -3.94
CA ALA A 454 -0.83 -1.14 -4.67
C ALA A 454 -0.13 -2.42 -5.12
N LYS A 455 1.15 -2.34 -5.50
CA LYS A 455 1.97 -3.49 -5.87
C LYS A 455 2.47 -4.31 -4.69
N PHE A 456 2.66 -3.74 -3.50
CA PHE A 456 2.99 -4.54 -2.32
C PHE A 456 1.82 -5.42 -1.88
N ARG A 457 0.60 -4.89 -1.97
CA ARG A 457 -0.60 -5.59 -1.56
C ARG A 457 -0.86 -6.81 -2.46
N GLY A 458 -0.82 -7.99 -1.86
CA GLY A 458 -1.03 -9.27 -2.53
C GLY A 458 0.24 -9.97 -3.02
N THR A 459 1.38 -9.28 -3.03
CA THR A 459 2.68 -9.89 -3.43
C THR A 459 3.75 -9.80 -2.34
N ALA A 460 3.57 -8.90 -1.38
CA ALA A 460 4.37 -8.84 -0.18
C ALA A 460 3.85 -9.84 0.84
N SER A 461 4.79 -10.41 1.59
CA SER A 461 4.56 -11.46 2.54
C SER A 461 5.07 -11.01 3.91
N ALA A 462 4.48 -11.49 5.01
CA ALA A 462 4.93 -11.17 6.35
C ALA A 462 5.17 -12.43 7.18
N ARG A 463 6.27 -12.41 7.93
CA ARG A 463 6.57 -13.38 8.97
C ARG A 463 5.96 -12.91 10.29
N GLN A 464 5.26 -13.81 10.97
CA GLN A 464 4.82 -13.58 12.35
C GLN A 464 5.97 -13.86 13.31
N SER A 465 6.16 -12.97 14.27
CA SER A 465 7.12 -13.16 15.34
C SER A 465 6.73 -14.35 16.21
N THR A 466 7.68 -15.23 16.49
CA THR A 466 7.48 -16.33 17.45
C THR A 466 7.35 -15.84 18.89
N ARG A 467 7.72 -14.58 19.17
CA ARG A 467 7.71 -13.99 20.52
C ARG A 467 6.34 -13.46 20.94
N ASP A 468 5.65 -12.74 20.05
CA ASP A 468 4.38 -12.09 20.35
C ASP A 468 3.27 -12.32 19.30
N GLY A 469 3.55 -13.13 18.27
CA GLY A 469 2.61 -13.46 17.20
C GLY A 469 2.33 -12.33 16.21
N ARG A 470 2.96 -11.16 16.36
CA ARG A 470 2.73 -10.00 15.49
C ARG A 470 3.61 -10.08 14.24
N PRO A 471 3.15 -9.58 13.09
CA PRO A 471 4.02 -9.36 11.93
C PRO A 471 5.24 -8.51 12.29
N ASP A 472 6.45 -9.02 12.05
CA ASP A 472 7.69 -8.31 12.40
C ASP A 472 8.66 -8.12 11.24
N VAL A 473 8.57 -8.95 10.20
CA VAL A 473 9.35 -8.83 8.96
C VAL A 473 8.41 -8.99 7.78
N ALA A 474 8.56 -8.12 6.78
CA ALA A 474 7.88 -8.22 5.50
C ALA A 474 8.87 -8.22 4.34
N ALA A 475 8.54 -8.91 3.25
CA ALA A 475 9.34 -8.92 2.04
C ALA A 475 8.49 -9.06 0.78
N VAL A 476 9.00 -8.49 -0.31
CA VAL A 476 8.47 -8.70 -1.65
C VAL A 476 9.29 -9.80 -2.33
N HIS A 477 8.59 -10.78 -2.90
CA HIS A 477 9.19 -11.93 -3.60
C HIS A 477 8.76 -11.93 -5.09
N PRO A 478 9.48 -11.20 -5.97
CA PRO A 478 9.08 -10.98 -7.35
C PRO A 478 8.77 -12.22 -8.18
N PHE A 479 9.44 -13.36 -7.93
CA PHE A 479 9.24 -14.59 -8.68
C PHE A 479 8.34 -15.60 -7.96
N TRP A 480 8.40 -15.67 -6.62
CA TRP A 480 7.46 -16.49 -5.85
C TRP A 480 6.01 -16.06 -6.06
N CYS A 481 5.73 -14.75 -6.15
CA CYS A 481 4.38 -14.23 -6.38
C CYS A 481 3.84 -14.49 -7.80
N LEU A 482 4.66 -15.03 -8.72
CA LEU A 482 4.21 -15.48 -10.04
C LEU A 482 3.68 -16.91 -10.03
N ALA A 483 3.98 -17.70 -8.99
CA ALA A 483 3.44 -19.05 -8.85
C ALA A 483 2.03 -18.95 -8.27
N ASN A 484 1.02 -19.21 -9.10
CA ASN A 484 -0.39 -19.00 -8.78
C ASN A 484 -0.89 -19.89 -7.64
N HIS A 485 -1.94 -19.43 -6.97
CA HIS A 485 -2.56 -20.14 -5.86
C HIS A 485 -3.44 -21.32 -6.31
N ASP A 486 -3.32 -22.47 -5.63
CA ASP A 486 -4.30 -23.54 -5.59
C ASP A 486 -4.43 -24.07 -4.16
N CYS A 487 -5.64 -24.42 -3.72
CA CYS A 487 -5.84 -25.04 -2.40
C CYS A 487 -5.39 -26.52 -2.35
N ASN A 488 -5.02 -27.13 -3.47
CA ASN A 488 -4.34 -28.42 -3.59
C ASN A 488 -2.99 -28.23 -4.32
N PRO A 489 -2.05 -27.49 -3.71
CA PRO A 489 -0.81 -27.08 -4.35
C PRO A 489 0.11 -28.26 -4.64
N ASN A 490 0.98 -28.13 -5.65
CA ASN A 490 2.03 -29.11 -5.95
C ASN A 490 3.39 -28.73 -5.36
N VAL A 491 3.53 -27.51 -4.84
CA VAL A 491 4.67 -27.05 -4.05
C VAL A 491 4.28 -26.68 -2.62
N THR A 492 5.29 -26.51 -1.79
CA THR A 492 5.21 -25.88 -0.47
C THR A 492 6.46 -25.01 -0.32
N TRP A 493 6.49 -24.11 0.66
CA TRP A 493 7.60 -23.19 0.83
C TRP A 493 7.94 -22.89 2.29
N GLU A 494 9.11 -22.30 2.47
CA GLU A 494 9.57 -21.62 3.68
C GLU A 494 10.24 -20.30 3.28
N TRP A 495 10.30 -19.36 4.22
CA TRP A 495 11.10 -18.15 4.04
C TRP A 495 11.83 -17.75 5.33
N GLY A 496 13.12 -17.46 5.17
CA GLY A 496 14.03 -16.96 6.20
C GLY A 496 15.27 -16.37 5.53
N GLY A 497 15.13 -15.17 4.96
CA GLY A 497 16.17 -14.47 4.18
C GLY A 497 16.25 -14.88 2.70
N ARG A 498 15.85 -16.11 2.38
CA ARG A 498 15.58 -16.59 1.01
C ARG A 498 14.25 -17.30 0.94
N MET A 499 13.47 -17.02 -0.10
CA MET A 499 12.20 -17.68 -0.37
C MET A 499 12.47 -18.98 -1.13
N LYS A 500 12.07 -20.12 -0.56
CA LYS A 500 12.32 -21.43 -1.16
C LYS A 500 11.02 -22.16 -1.42
N LEU A 501 10.76 -22.54 -2.67
CA LEU A 501 9.71 -23.49 -3.04
C LEU A 501 10.33 -24.86 -3.29
N TRP A 502 9.68 -25.93 -2.86
CA TRP A 502 10.02 -27.30 -3.26
C TRP A 502 8.77 -28.11 -3.59
N ALA A 503 8.94 -29.07 -4.49
CA ALA A 503 7.86 -29.97 -4.88
C ALA A 503 7.43 -30.82 -3.69
N ARG A 504 6.11 -30.94 -3.47
CA ARG A 504 5.59 -31.76 -2.38
C ARG A 504 5.92 -33.22 -2.60
N GLU A 505 6.13 -33.94 -1.50
CA GLU A 505 6.29 -35.40 -1.56
C GLU A 505 4.98 -36.12 -1.91
N ARG A 506 3.85 -35.56 -1.45
CA ARG A 506 2.50 -36.03 -1.71
C ARG A 506 1.53 -34.87 -1.93
N LYS A 507 0.52 -35.10 -2.77
CA LYS A 507 -0.60 -34.16 -2.94
C LYS A 507 -1.41 -34.06 -1.65
N VAL A 508 -1.96 -32.88 -1.40
CA VAL A 508 -2.76 -32.57 -0.20
C VAL A 508 -4.08 -33.34 -0.25
N VAL A 509 -4.74 -33.33 -1.41
CA VAL A 509 -5.93 -34.12 -1.67
C VAL A 509 -5.56 -35.49 -2.27
N GLY A 510 -6.15 -36.56 -1.75
CA GLY A 510 -6.04 -37.91 -2.31
C GLY A 510 -4.74 -38.65 -2.00
N ASN A 511 -3.79 -38.05 -1.27
CA ASN A 511 -2.53 -38.67 -0.82
C ASN A 511 -1.73 -39.36 -1.96
N GLN A 512 -1.84 -38.83 -3.18
CA GLN A 512 -1.10 -39.31 -4.35
C GLN A 512 0.38 -38.91 -4.27
N PRO A 513 1.31 -39.63 -4.93
CA PRO A 513 2.70 -39.18 -5.07
C PRO A 513 2.78 -37.76 -5.63
N GLY A 514 3.67 -36.94 -5.07
CA GLY A 514 3.94 -35.59 -5.55
C GLY A 514 4.99 -35.56 -6.66
N GLY A 515 5.75 -34.46 -6.73
CA GLY A 515 6.54 -34.11 -7.91
C GLY A 515 5.72 -33.34 -8.95
N ILE A 516 6.39 -32.85 -9.99
CA ILE A 516 5.81 -31.98 -11.02
C ILE A 516 6.34 -32.44 -12.38
N LYS A 517 5.46 -32.58 -13.37
CA LYS A 517 5.82 -32.97 -14.73
C LYS A 517 6.18 -31.78 -15.61
N ALA A 518 7.05 -32.02 -16.59
CA ALA A 518 7.32 -31.05 -17.64
C ALA A 518 5.99 -30.54 -18.25
N GLY A 519 5.84 -29.22 -18.32
CA GLY A 519 4.65 -28.56 -18.82
C GLY A 519 3.58 -28.24 -17.77
N GLU A 520 3.64 -28.83 -16.56
CA GLU A 520 2.71 -28.49 -15.47
C GLU A 520 3.01 -27.12 -14.87
N GLU A 521 1.96 -26.41 -14.43
CA GLU A 521 2.09 -25.17 -13.67
C GLU A 521 2.56 -25.46 -12.23
N ILE A 522 3.41 -24.59 -11.70
CA ILE A 522 3.81 -24.56 -10.30
C ILE A 522 2.69 -23.87 -9.52
N LEU A 523 1.90 -24.66 -8.79
CA LEU A 523 0.74 -24.21 -8.03
C LEU A 523 1.11 -24.11 -6.55
N ASN A 524 1.15 -22.87 -6.07
CA ASN A 524 1.50 -22.47 -4.72
C ASN A 524 0.25 -22.33 -3.83
N HIS A 525 0.43 -21.99 -2.55
CA HIS A 525 -0.65 -21.65 -1.63
C HIS A 525 -0.34 -20.37 -0.86
N TYR A 526 -1.37 -19.53 -0.69
CA TYR A 526 -1.30 -18.20 -0.05
C TYR A 526 -2.13 -18.13 1.25
N CYS A 527 -2.70 -19.26 1.65
CA CYS A 527 -3.43 -19.42 2.89
C CYS A 527 -3.01 -20.75 3.52
N ASP A 528 -3.43 -20.96 4.76
CA ASP A 528 -3.42 -22.28 5.37
C ASP A 528 -4.43 -23.18 4.64
N ILE A 529 -3.92 -24.24 4.00
CA ILE A 529 -4.68 -25.17 3.17
C ILE A 529 -5.38 -26.27 3.97
N ASP A 530 -5.12 -26.36 5.27
CA ASP A 530 -5.81 -27.28 6.18
C ASP A 530 -7.13 -26.69 6.70
N LEU A 531 -7.35 -25.39 6.51
CA LEU A 531 -8.61 -24.72 6.85
C LEU A 531 -9.78 -25.18 5.96
N PRO A 532 -11.04 -25.10 6.45
CA PRO A 532 -12.24 -25.30 5.63
C PRO A 532 -12.36 -24.27 4.49
N VAL A 533 -13.04 -24.62 3.40
CA VAL A 533 -13.15 -23.78 2.19
C VAL A 533 -13.56 -22.32 2.45
N GLN A 534 -14.55 -22.10 3.33
CA GLN A 534 -14.99 -20.75 3.65
C GLN A 534 -13.86 -19.93 4.28
N LYS A 535 -13.12 -20.51 5.21
CA LYS A 535 -11.99 -19.84 5.87
C LYS A 535 -10.80 -19.64 4.93
N ARG A 536 -10.54 -20.57 4.01
CA ARG A 536 -9.53 -20.38 2.97
C ARG A 536 -9.88 -19.21 2.04
N ARG A 537 -11.13 -19.11 1.59
CA ARG A 537 -11.61 -18.01 0.74
C ARG A 537 -11.52 -16.66 1.47
N GLU A 538 -12.05 -16.58 2.70
CA GLU A 538 -11.97 -15.37 3.54
C GLU A 538 -10.52 -14.91 3.77
N TRP A 539 -9.59 -15.84 4.02
CA TRP A 539 -8.19 -15.50 4.29
C TRP A 539 -7.44 -15.08 3.02
N ALA A 540 -7.64 -15.79 1.92
CA ALA A 540 -6.91 -15.56 0.68
C ALA A 540 -7.47 -14.37 -0.13
N GLU A 541 -8.71 -13.93 0.14
CA GLU A 541 -9.41 -12.90 -0.62
C GLU A 541 -8.57 -11.64 -0.84
N GLY A 542 -7.95 -11.11 0.21
CA GLY A 542 -7.12 -9.90 0.11
C GLY A 542 -5.86 -10.10 -0.74
N SER A 543 -5.26 -11.28 -0.72
CA SER A 543 -4.05 -11.58 -1.50
C SER A 543 -4.35 -11.97 -2.95
N LEU A 544 -5.54 -12.51 -3.21
CA LEU A 544 -5.97 -12.95 -4.53
C LEU A 544 -6.77 -11.89 -5.28
N GLY A 545 -7.34 -10.90 -4.60
CA GLY A 545 -8.31 -9.96 -5.16
C GLY A 545 -9.71 -10.59 -5.29
N GLY A 546 -10.02 -11.63 -4.52
CA GLY A 546 -11.31 -12.32 -4.55
C GLY A 546 -11.25 -13.78 -4.07
N TRP A 547 -12.40 -14.46 -4.07
CA TRP A 547 -12.52 -15.84 -3.61
C TRP A 547 -11.91 -16.86 -4.57
N CYS A 548 -11.07 -17.75 -4.02
CA CYS A 548 -10.45 -18.83 -4.77
C CYS A 548 -11.47 -19.77 -5.46
N MET A 549 -11.28 -19.96 -6.76
CA MET A 549 -12.11 -20.77 -7.66
C MET A 549 -11.45 -22.10 -8.08
N CYS A 550 -10.39 -22.53 -7.38
CA CYS A 550 -9.72 -23.80 -7.68
C CYS A 550 -10.68 -24.99 -7.53
N LYS A 551 -10.34 -26.11 -8.19
CA LYS A 551 -11.17 -27.31 -8.19
C LYS A 551 -11.52 -27.79 -6.78
N ARG A 552 -10.54 -27.78 -5.86
CA ARG A 552 -10.75 -28.20 -4.47
C ARG A 552 -11.82 -27.36 -3.77
N CYS A 553 -11.78 -26.04 -3.90
CA CYS A 553 -12.77 -25.15 -3.28
C CYS A 553 -14.17 -25.41 -3.83
N ARG A 554 -14.31 -25.54 -5.14
CA ARG A 554 -15.60 -25.82 -5.79
C ARG A 554 -16.17 -27.17 -5.37
N ASP A 555 -15.34 -28.22 -5.38
CA ASP A 555 -15.75 -29.57 -4.99
C ASP A 555 -16.23 -29.61 -3.52
N GLU A 556 -15.51 -28.94 -2.60
CA GLU A 556 -15.86 -28.89 -1.17
C GLU A 556 -17.18 -28.14 -0.93
N ILE A 557 -17.46 -27.06 -1.68
CA ILE A 557 -18.73 -26.32 -1.60
C ILE A 557 -19.89 -27.15 -2.14
N ALA A 558 -19.72 -27.78 -3.30
CA ALA A 558 -20.74 -28.65 -3.88
C ALA A 558 -21.12 -29.82 -2.93
N GLN A 559 -20.12 -30.36 -2.21
CA GLN A 559 -20.35 -31.38 -1.19
C GLN A 559 -21.03 -30.82 0.07
N GLY A 560 -20.69 -29.60 0.50
CA GLY A 560 -21.32 -28.92 1.65
C GLY A 560 -22.78 -28.50 1.40
N GLY A 561 -23.15 -28.19 0.15
CA GLY A 561 -24.51 -27.80 -0.24
C GLY A 561 -25.53 -28.95 -0.34
N THR A 562 -25.07 -30.20 -0.35
CA THR A 562 -25.96 -31.38 -0.45
C THR A 562 -26.36 -31.98 0.90
N ALA A 563 -25.82 -31.48 2.02
CA ALA A 563 -26.06 -32.04 3.36
C ALA A 563 -27.24 -31.42 4.13
N THR A 564 -28.00 -30.46 3.57
CA THR A 564 -29.11 -29.77 4.26
C THR A 564 -30.52 -30.13 3.79
N ASN A 565 -30.69 -31.11 2.88
CA ASN A 565 -32.02 -31.58 2.47
C ASN A 565 -32.45 -32.90 3.14
N GLY A 566 -32.25 -32.99 4.45
CA GLY A 566 -32.76 -34.10 5.24
C GLY A 566 -32.72 -33.81 6.74
N VAL A 567 -33.92 -33.69 7.31
CA VAL A 567 -34.28 -33.66 8.75
C VAL A 567 -34.50 -32.28 9.38
N ASP A 568 -35.78 -31.91 9.34
CA ASP A 568 -36.62 -31.20 10.32
C ASP A 568 -36.23 -29.83 10.87
N GLY A 569 -37.17 -28.89 10.65
CA GLY A 569 -37.04 -27.49 10.96
C GLY A 569 -37.10 -27.14 12.44
N ALA A 570 -36.27 -26.16 12.81
CA ALA A 570 -36.57 -25.16 13.82
C ALA A 570 -35.63 -23.97 13.59
N ALA A 571 -36.19 -22.79 13.33
CA ALA A 571 -35.44 -21.54 13.24
C ALA A 571 -34.86 -21.16 14.62
N PRO A 572 -33.61 -20.69 14.73
CA PRO A 572 -33.16 -20.08 15.97
C PRO A 572 -33.33 -18.55 15.93
N HIS A 573 -34.09 -18.09 16.91
CA HIS A 573 -34.20 -16.71 17.35
C HIS A 573 -32.83 -16.10 17.69
N ARG A 574 -32.65 -14.83 17.32
CA ARG A 574 -31.65 -13.92 17.90
C ARG A 574 -31.94 -13.73 19.39
N ALA A 575 -30.94 -13.92 20.24
CA ALA A 575 -30.96 -13.42 21.62
C ALA A 575 -29.65 -12.65 21.89
N ASN A 576 -29.82 -11.36 22.16
CA ASN A 576 -28.88 -10.45 22.79
C ASN A 576 -28.91 -10.69 24.31
N GLU A 577 -27.76 -10.83 24.95
CA GLU A 577 -27.49 -10.55 26.39
C GLU A 577 -25.98 -10.24 26.43
N VAL A 578 -25.44 -9.05 26.71
CA VAL A 578 -25.59 -8.07 27.82
C VAL A 578 -25.51 -8.72 29.19
N ASN A 579 -24.34 -8.62 29.83
CA ASN A 579 -24.12 -8.45 31.28
C ASN A 579 -22.64 -8.04 31.44
N GLY A 580 -22.24 -7.02 32.21
CA GLY A 580 -22.84 -6.51 33.44
C GLY A 580 -21.92 -6.89 34.61
N VAL A 581 -21.21 -5.89 35.16
CA VAL A 581 -20.17 -5.96 36.19
C VAL A 581 -20.77 -6.10 37.60
N ASP A 582 -20.08 -6.82 38.51
CA ASP A 582 -19.87 -6.56 39.96
C ASP A 582 -19.36 -7.87 40.62
N GLY A 583 -18.15 -7.98 41.23
CA GLY A 583 -17.81 -7.63 42.63
C GLY A 583 -18.38 -8.68 43.63
N VAL A 584 -17.72 -9.29 44.62
CA VAL A 584 -16.42 -9.14 45.34
C VAL A 584 -16.21 -10.46 46.17
N ASP A 585 -14.97 -10.71 46.60
CA ASP A 585 -14.50 -11.43 47.81
C ASP A 585 -14.30 -12.97 47.83
N GLY A 586 -13.03 -13.38 48.05
CA GLY A 586 -12.71 -14.17 49.25
C GLY A 586 -11.77 -15.39 49.16
N VAL A 587 -10.47 -15.17 49.38
CA VAL A 587 -9.55 -15.96 50.26
C VAL A 587 -8.99 -17.35 49.80
N ASP A 588 -7.71 -17.29 49.39
CA ASP A 588 -6.50 -18.01 49.90
C ASP A 588 -6.32 -19.54 49.81
N GLY A 589 -5.09 -19.95 49.48
CA GLY A 589 -4.53 -21.23 49.95
C GLY A 589 -3.82 -22.16 48.95
N SER A 590 -2.50 -21.97 48.80
CA SER A 590 -1.44 -23.02 48.77
C SER A 590 -1.20 -23.96 47.55
N THR A 591 -0.07 -23.64 46.87
CA THR A 591 1.10 -24.47 46.43
C THR A 591 1.00 -25.58 45.36
N PRO A 592 2.08 -25.75 44.54
CA PRO A 592 2.06 -26.52 43.29
C PRO A 592 2.80 -27.87 43.34
N GLU A 593 2.42 -28.82 42.48
CA GLU A 593 3.30 -29.94 42.09
C GLU A 593 3.33 -30.12 40.56
N PRO A 594 4.47 -30.56 39.99
CA PRO A 594 4.73 -30.54 38.56
C PRO A 594 4.27 -31.84 37.89
N VAL A 595 3.66 -31.73 36.71
CA VAL A 595 3.39 -32.89 35.85
C VAL A 595 4.17 -32.71 34.54
N ASP A 596 5.11 -33.63 34.34
CA ASP A 596 5.87 -33.89 33.12
C ASP A 596 4.98 -33.76 31.87
N ARG A 597 5.32 -32.80 31.00
CA ARG A 597 4.77 -32.74 29.65
C ARG A 597 5.78 -33.32 28.67
N ALA A 598 5.42 -34.50 28.18
CA ALA A 598 6.00 -35.11 26.99
C ALA A 598 6.04 -34.11 25.83
N VAL A 599 7.21 -34.03 25.19
CA VAL A 599 7.49 -33.19 24.02
C VAL A 599 6.71 -33.76 22.83
N HIS A 600 5.59 -33.13 22.51
CA HIS A 600 5.01 -33.21 21.17
C HIS A 600 5.71 -32.17 20.29
N HIS A 601 6.53 -32.64 19.35
CA HIS A 601 6.99 -31.84 18.22
C HIS A 601 5.77 -31.38 17.43
N LYS A 602 5.34 -30.13 17.62
CA LYS A 602 4.48 -29.43 16.66
C LYS A 602 5.36 -29.13 15.44
N ARG A 603 4.89 -29.54 14.25
CA ARG A 603 5.40 -29.01 12.99
C ARG A 603 5.08 -27.52 12.97
N GLU A 604 6.12 -26.70 12.91
CA GLU A 604 6.03 -25.26 12.72
C GLU A 604 5.86 -25.00 11.22
N ASP A 605 4.62 -25.07 10.74
CA ASP A 605 4.31 -24.56 9.41
C ASP A 605 4.22 -23.02 9.53
N VAL A 606 5.13 -22.31 8.86
CA VAL A 606 5.13 -20.85 8.77
C VAL A 606 3.88 -20.43 8.00
N ILE A 607 2.89 -19.86 8.70
CA ILE A 607 1.67 -19.35 8.08
C ILE A 607 1.97 -17.97 7.49
N MET A 608 2.00 -17.85 6.16
CA MET A 608 1.91 -16.54 5.52
C MET A 608 0.46 -16.08 5.55
N ALA A 609 0.23 -14.97 6.24
CA ALA A 609 -0.85 -14.08 5.89
C ALA A 609 -0.30 -13.07 4.87
N GLY A 610 -1.11 -12.64 3.90
CA GLY A 610 -0.88 -11.31 3.32
C GLY A 610 -0.79 -10.31 4.46
N ILE A 611 -0.02 -9.23 4.30
CA ILE A 611 0.15 -8.22 5.35
C ILE A 611 -1.23 -7.69 5.86
N ASP A 612 -2.28 -7.84 5.05
CA ASP A 612 -3.66 -7.47 5.30
C ASP A 612 -4.61 -8.62 5.74
N GLY A 613 -4.09 -9.81 6.03
CA GLY A 613 -4.88 -10.97 6.47
C GLY A 613 -5.69 -10.64 7.73
N SER A 614 -7.01 -10.74 7.65
CA SER A 614 -7.91 -10.17 8.65
C SER A 614 -7.69 -10.76 10.06
N SER A 615 -7.21 -9.93 10.99
CA SER A 615 -7.45 -10.11 12.42
C SER A 615 -8.81 -9.50 12.78
N ARG A 616 -9.91 -10.07 12.27
CA ARG A 616 -11.21 -9.87 12.93
C ARG A 616 -11.22 -10.74 14.19
N GLY A 617 -10.70 -10.17 15.28
CA GLY A 617 -10.97 -10.61 16.65
C GLY A 617 -12.35 -10.17 17.11
#